data_AF-A0A6N8FRI7-F1
#
_entry.id   AF-A0A6N8FRI7-F1
#
_cell.length_a   1.000
_cell.length_b   1.000
_cell.length_c   1.000
_cell.angle_alpha   90.00
_cell.angle_beta   90.00
_cell.angle_gamma   90.00
#
_symmetry.space_group_name_H-M   'P 1'
#
loop_
_entity.id
_entity.type
_entity.pdbx_description
1 polymer ?
#
loop_
_entity_poly.entity_id
_entity_poly.type
_entity_poly.pdbx_seq_one_letter_code
_entity_poly.pdbx_strand_id
1 'polypeptide(L)' 'MEEAAINWWAEITTMSPRCVYYFGPFETIDEARAAYPGYVKDLDGEGAKGIIIVIQRCQPKELTICEDSI' A
#
# COMPACT_ATOMS: atom_id res chain seq x y z
N MET A 1 9.06 -16.55 -19.23
CA MET A 1 9.18 -15.99 -17.87
C MET A 1 8.59 -14.61 -17.97
N GLU A 2 7.46 -14.36 -17.32
CA GLU A 2 6.87 -13.02 -17.27
C GLU A 2 7.85 -12.14 -16.46
N GLU A 3 8.57 -11.23 -17.12
CA GLU A 3 9.25 -10.16 -16.39
C GLU A 3 8.17 -9.29 -15.79
N ALA A 4 8.04 -9.33 -14.47
CA ALA A 4 7.05 -8.52 -13.79
C ALA A 4 7.40 -7.05 -13.98
N ALA A 5 6.49 -6.31 -14.62
CA ALA A 5 6.66 -4.89 -14.88
C ALA A 5 6.68 -4.10 -13.57
N ILE A 6 7.68 -3.23 -13.42
CA ILE A 6 7.77 -2.28 -12.30
C ILE A 6 6.77 -1.14 -12.56
N ASN A 7 5.63 -1.21 -11.87
CA ASN A 7 4.55 -0.23 -11.95
C ASN A 7 4.51 0.67 -10.72
N TRP A 8 3.62 1.65 -10.71
CA TRP A 8 3.38 2.50 -9.54
C TRP A 8 2.53 1.76 -8.50
N TRP A 9 2.90 1.89 -7.24
CA TRP A 9 2.20 1.32 -6.10
C TRP A 9 2.07 2.35 -5.01
N ALA A 10 0.96 2.29 -4.26
CA ALA A 10 0.81 2.95 -2.99
C ALA A 10 1.19 1.97 -1.88
N GLU A 11 2.36 2.16 -1.28
CA GLU A 11 2.77 1.48 -0.06
C GLU A 11 2.23 2.26 1.13
N ILE A 12 1.37 1.61 1.93
CA ILE A 12 0.74 2.20 3.10
C ILE A 12 1.17 1.41 4.32
N THR A 13 1.89 2.06 5.23
CA THR A 13 2.30 1.46 6.51
C THR A 13 1.39 1.95 7.62
N THR A 14 0.93 1.03 8.46
CA THR A 14 0.20 1.33 9.70
C THR A 14 1.09 0.96 10.90
N MET A 15 0.99 1.73 11.99
CA MET A 15 1.72 1.46 13.24
C MET A 15 0.92 0.60 14.23
N SER A 16 -0.41 0.62 14.17
CA SER A 16 -1.29 -0.20 15.02
C SER A 16 -2.60 -0.50 14.29
N PRO A 17 -2.89 -1.76 13.91
CA PRO A 17 -1.93 -2.89 13.89
C PRO A 17 -0.73 -2.55 12.99
N ARG A 18 0.43 -3.19 13.21
CA ARG A 18 1.59 -2.95 12.36
C ARG A 18 1.48 -3.77 11.09
N CYS A 19 1.18 -3.08 9.99
CA CYS A 19 1.02 -3.69 8.68
C CYS A 19 1.62 -2.80 7.59
N VAL A 20 2.01 -3.42 6.48
CA VAL A 20 2.36 -2.76 5.22
C VAL A 20 1.44 -3.30 4.15
N TYR A 21 0.76 -2.40 3.45
CA TYR A 21 -0.16 -2.69 2.36
C TYR A 21 0.38 -2.11 1.05
N TYR A 22 0.37 -2.89 -0.02
CA TYR A 22 0.70 -2.43 -1.37
C TYR A 22 -0.55 -2.45 -2.25
N PHE A 23 -1.02 -1.26 -2.63
CA PHE A 23 -2.15 -1.11 -3.56
C PHE A 23 -1.67 -0.72 -4.96
N GLY A 24 -2.21 -1.38 -5.98
CA GLY A 24 -1.78 -1.25 -7.38
C GLY A 24 -1.93 -2.58 -8.13
N PRO A 25 -1.19 -2.77 -9.24
CA PRO A 25 -0.31 -1.80 -9.90
C PRO A 25 -1.09 -0.67 -10.58
N PHE A 26 -0.54 0.54 -10.59
CA PHE A 26 -1.04 1.67 -11.37
C PHE A 26 -0.11 1.97 -12.54
N GLU A 27 -0.67 2.42 -13.66
CA GLU A 27 0.12 2.78 -14.85
C GLU A 27 0.87 4.09 -14.63
N THR A 28 0.26 5.02 -13.90
CA THR A 28 0.83 6.35 -13.64
C THR A 28 0.84 6.71 -12.15
N ILE A 29 1.72 7.64 -11.78
CA ILE A 29 1.75 8.19 -10.42
C ILE A 29 0.45 8.94 -10.07
N ASP A 30 -0.21 9.54 -11.06
CA ASP A 30 -1.43 10.31 -10.84
C ASP A 30 -2.63 9.41 -10.53
N GLU A 31 -2.73 8.24 -11.16
CA GLU A 31 -3.69 7.20 -10.77
C GLU A 31 -3.48 6.75 -9.32
N ALA A 32 -2.23 6.46 -8.94
CA ALA A 32 -1.90 6.09 -7.57
C ALA A 32 -2.26 7.21 -6.57
N ARG A 33 -2.00 8.47 -6.93
CA ARG A 33 -2.35 9.66 -6.15
C ARG A 33 -3.86 9.87 -6.01
N ALA A 34 -4.62 9.56 -7.05
CA ALA A 34 -6.08 9.65 -7.02
C ALA A 34 -6.70 8.53 -6.19
N ALA A 35 -6.09 7.34 -6.18
CA ALA A 35 -6.62 6.15 -5.52
C ALA A 35 -6.30 6.07 -4.01
N TYR A 36 -5.05 6.38 -3.60
CA TYR A 36 -4.62 6.15 -2.20
C TYR A 36 -5.50 6.80 -1.11
N PRO A 37 -6.13 7.98 -1.31
CA PRO A 37 -6.97 8.57 -0.28
C PRO A 37 -8.15 7.67 0.11
N GLY A 38 -8.65 6.85 -0.82
CA GLY A 38 -9.68 5.84 -0.54
C GLY A 38 -9.18 4.77 0.43
N TYR A 39 -8.02 4.18 0.17
CA TYR A 39 -7.43 3.15 1.03
C TYR A 39 -7.11 3.68 2.42
N VAL A 40 -6.60 4.91 2.52
CA VAL A 40 -6.33 5.56 3.81
C VAL A 40 -7.62 5.76 4.59
N LYS A 41 -8.69 6.21 3.93
CA LYS A 41 -9.99 6.40 4.57
C LYS A 41 -10.57 5.09 5.12
N ASP A 42 -10.44 4.00 4.37
CA ASP A 42 -10.90 2.69 4.81
C ASP A 42 -10.09 2.20 6.02
N LEU A 43 -8.75 2.27 5.96
CA LEU A 43 -7.85 1.89 7.07
C LEU A 43 -8.08 2.73 8.33
N ASP A 44 -8.28 4.03 8.19
CA ASP A 44 -8.61 4.92 9.31
C ASP A 44 -9.99 4.56 9.91
N GLY A 45 -10.97 4.26 9.06
CA GLY A 45 -12.30 3.79 9.47
C GLY A 45 -12.28 2.44 10.21
N GLU A 46 -11.32 1.57 9.88
CA GLU A 46 -11.04 0.31 10.58
C GLU A 46 -10.27 0.52 11.90
N GLY A 47 -9.83 1.75 12.19
CA GLY A 47 -9.12 2.10 13.41
C GLY A 47 -7.61 1.91 13.35
N ALA A 48 -7.03 1.76 12.16
CA ALA A 48 -5.59 1.74 11.97
C ALA A 48 -4.98 3.09 12.37
N LYS A 49 -3.80 3.07 13.01
CA LYS A 49 -3.12 4.27 13.51
C LYS A 49 -1.73 4.43 12.92
N GLY A 50 -1.26 5.67 12.86
CA GLY A 50 0.09 5.99 12.37
C GLY A 50 0.27 5.63 10.89
N ILE A 51 -0.70 6.03 10.06
CA ILE A 51 -0.71 5.73 8.62
C ILE A 51 0.35 6.58 7.92
N ILE A 52 1.24 5.93 7.18
CA ILE A 52 2.28 6.54 6.34
C ILE A 52 2.06 6.05 4.91
N ILE A 53 2.15 6.95 3.93
CA ILE A 53 1.93 6.63 2.52
C ILE A 53 3.20 6.94 1.73
N VAL A 54 3.67 5.98 0.94
CA VAL A 54 4.75 6.12 -0.03
C VAL A 54 4.25 5.66 -1.39
N ILE A 55 4.23 6.57 -2.37
CA ILE A 55 3.95 6.21 -3.76
C ILE A 55 5.27 5.98 -4.47
N GLN A 56 5.50 4.75 -4.93
CA GLN A 56 6.78 4.38 -5.54
C GLN A 56 6.61 3.37 -6.68
N ARG A 57 7.64 3.29 -7.52
CA ARG A 57 7.75 2.24 -8.54
C ARG A 57 8.44 1.03 -7.92
N CYS A 58 7.71 -0.07 -7.76
CA CYS A 58 8.22 -1.29 -7.17
C CYS A 58 7.49 -2.53 -7.71
N GLN A 59 7.89 -3.69 -7.21
CA GLN A 59 7.24 -4.97 -7.46
C GLN A 59 7.12 -5.71 -6.13
N PRO A 60 6.02 -5.52 -5.38
CA PRO A 60 5.83 -6.19 -4.11
C PRO A 60 5.75 -7.70 -4.31
N LYS A 61 6.42 -8.46 -3.44
CA LYS A 61 6.29 -9.93 -3.40
C LYS A 61 5.03 -10.37 -2.66
N GLU A 62 4.60 -9.55 -1.71
CA GLU A 62 3.41 -9.74 -0.88
C GLU A 62 2.66 -8.41 -0.82
N LEU A 63 1.33 -8.46 -0.92
CA LEU A 63 0.49 -7.25 -0.95
C LEU A 63 0.11 -6.76 0.45
N THR A 64 0.12 -7.66 1.44
CA THR A 64 -0.19 -7.34 2.83
C THR A 64 0.80 -8.07 3.70
N ILE A 65 1.56 -7.33 4.49
CA ILE A 65 2.56 -7.84 5.42
C ILE A 65 2.20 -7.29 6.80
N CYS A 66 1.60 -8.10 7.65
CA CYS A 66 1.27 -7.74 9.02
C CYS A 66 2.17 -8.48 9.99
N GLU A 67 2.61 -7.82 11.06
CA GLU A 67 3.19 -8.53 12.19
C GLU A 67 2.05 -9.26 12.91
N ASP A 68 1.93 -10.57 12.68
CA ASP A 68 1.08 -11.42 13.51
C ASP A 68 1.63 -11.36 14.94
N SER A 69 0.77 -10.94 15.88
CA SER A 69 1.11 -10.95 17.30
C SER A 69 1.40 -12.39 17.72
N ILE A 70 2.65 -12.66 18.06
CA ILE A 70 3.14 -13.93 18.63
C ILE A 70 2.41 -14.21 19.95
#